data_AF-A0A959L6G6-F1
#
_entry.id   AF-A0A959L6G6-F1
#
_cell.length_a   1.000
_cell.length_b   1.000
_cell.length_c   1.000
_cell.angle_alpha   90.00
_cell.angle_beta   90.00
_cell.angle_gamma   90.00
#
_symmetry.space_group_name_H-M   'P 1'
#
loop_
_entity.id
_entity.type
_entity.pdbx_description
1 polymer ?
#
loop_
_entity_poly.entity_id
_entity_poly.type
_entity_poly.pdbx_seq_one_letter_code
_entity_poly.pdbx_strand_id
1 'polypeptide(L)'
;MIALDKFLLELGPIWGIMIICLITVILSFFYNRLTARYLFRESQKDRDLTSFQFLRHAGSALIYFVGLAVALSQIPSMRTMGHSLLAGAGILSVVIGLAAQQSLGNLFSGIMIVIFRPFRINDRITIQNISGFVE
;
A
#
# COMPACT_ATOMS: atom_id res chain seq x y z
N MET A 1 44.79 1.97 -18.30
CA MET A 1 43.60 1.17 -18.66
C MET A 1 42.83 0.71 -17.41
N ILE A 2 43.47 -0.02 -16.48
CA ILE A 2 42.82 -0.58 -15.26
C ILE A 2 42.21 0.46 -14.29
N ALA A 3 42.76 1.68 -14.23
CA ALA A 3 42.23 2.75 -13.38
C ALA A 3 40.89 3.32 -13.89
N LEU A 4 40.66 3.30 -15.21
CA LEU A 4 39.43 3.79 -15.82
C LEU A 4 38.28 2.80 -15.61
N ASP A 5 38.57 1.49 -15.67
CA ASP A 5 37.57 0.43 -15.45
C ASP A 5 37.08 0.38 -13.99
N LYS A 6 37.99 0.59 -13.02
CA LYS A 6 37.60 0.77 -11.61
C LYS A 6 36.78 2.04 -11.38
N PHE A 7 37.13 3.15 -12.03
CA PHE A 7 36.39 4.41 -11.94
C PHE A 7 34.99 4.31 -12.57
N LEU A 8 34.84 3.61 -13.69
CA LEU A 8 33.55 3.30 -14.32
C LEU A 8 32.70 2.34 -13.48
N LEU A 9 33.32 1.38 -12.78
CA LEU A 9 32.66 0.48 -11.83
C LEU A 9 32.22 1.18 -10.52
N GLU A 10 32.92 2.24 -10.09
CA GLU A 10 32.47 3.06 -8.94
C GLU A 10 31.37 4.07 -9.30
N LEU A 11 31.28 4.50 -10.56
CA LEU A 11 30.22 5.38 -11.05
C LEU A 11 28.92 4.65 -11.37
N GLY A 12 28.98 3.36 -11.77
CA GLY A 12 27.79 2.55 -12.11
C GLY A 12 26.70 2.50 -11.01
N PRO A 13 27.05 2.27 -9.72
CA PRO A 13 26.09 2.26 -8.62
C PRO A 13 25.42 3.63 -8.39
N ILE A 14 26.13 4.73 -8.64
CA ILE A 14 25.64 6.09 -8.43
C ILE A 14 24.50 6.40 -9.41
N TRP A 15 24.65 6.01 -10.68
CA TRP A 15 23.59 6.12 -11.68
C TRP A 15 22.36 5.27 -11.31
N GLY A 16 22.57 4.06 -10.78
CA GLY A 16 21.49 3.20 -10.30
C GLY A 16 20.69 3.82 -9.15
N ILE A 17 21.37 4.37 -8.15
CA ILE A 17 20.74 5.08 -7.02
C ILE A 17 19.98 6.31 -7.52
N MET A 18 20.58 7.09 -8.42
CA MET A 18 19.92 8.27 -9.00
C MET A 18 18.63 7.92 -9.74
N ILE A 19 18.61 6.83 -10.52
CA ILE A 19 17.41 6.36 -11.22
C ILE A 19 16.36 5.88 -10.21
N ILE A 20 16.75 5.11 -9.18
CA ILE A 20 15.82 4.62 -8.15
C ILE A 20 15.22 5.76 -7.34
N CYS A 21 16.04 6.74 -6.94
CA CYS A 21 15.57 7.94 -6.27
C CYS A 21 14.61 8.74 -7.17
N LEU A 22 14.95 8.92 -8.45
CA LEU A 22 14.09 9.59 -9.42
C LEU A 22 12.74 8.87 -9.56
N ILE A 23 12.75 7.55 -9.73
CA ILE A 23 11.54 6.72 -9.81
C ILE A 23 10.72 6.84 -8.54
N THR A 24 11.36 6.76 -7.36
CA THR A 24 10.67 6.86 -6.06
C THR A 24 9.98 8.22 -5.91
N VAL A 25 10.66 9.30 -6.27
CA VAL A 25 10.10 10.66 -6.23
C VAL A 25 8.96 10.81 -7.24
N ILE A 26 9.11 10.30 -8.46
CA ILE A 26 8.05 10.30 -9.47
C ILE A 26 6.82 9.52 -8.97
N LEU A 27 7.02 8.33 -8.39
CA LEU A 27 5.96 7.50 -7.85
C LEU A 27 5.24 8.21 -6.70
N SER A 28 5.99 8.79 -5.75
CA SER A 28 5.42 9.52 -4.61
C SER A 28 4.67 10.75 -5.08
N PHE A 29 5.18 11.47 -6.09
CA PHE A 29 4.51 12.62 -6.66
C PHE A 29 3.21 12.21 -7.35
N PHE A 30 3.23 11.15 -8.14
CA PHE A 30 2.05 10.64 -8.83
C PHE A 30 1.00 10.14 -7.84
N TYR A 31 1.40 9.40 -6.80
CA TYR A 31 0.52 8.95 -5.73
C TYR A 31 -0.13 10.14 -5.01
N ASN A 32 0.67 11.09 -4.51
CA ASN A 32 0.14 12.27 -3.84
C ASN A 32 -0.76 13.11 -4.76
N ARG A 33 -0.45 13.18 -6.05
CA ARG A 33 -1.23 13.93 -7.05
C ARG A 33 -2.55 13.24 -7.38
N LEU A 34 -2.58 11.91 -7.49
CA LEU A 34 -3.82 11.15 -7.64
C LEU A 34 -4.71 11.33 -6.42
N THR A 35 -4.18 11.11 -5.21
CA THR A 35 -4.96 11.25 -3.97
C THR A 35 -5.47 12.68 -3.78
N ALA A 36 -4.67 13.70 -4.12
CA ALA A 36 -5.12 15.09 -4.08
C ALA A 36 -6.24 15.40 -5.08
N ARG A 37 -6.28 14.72 -6.24
CA ARG A 37 -7.36 14.90 -7.22
C ARG A 37 -8.69 14.30 -6.76
N TYR A 38 -8.67 13.22 -5.97
CA TYR A 38 -9.88 12.68 -5.35
C TYR A 38 -10.45 13.63 -4.28
N LEU A 39 -9.58 14.32 -3.54
CA LEU A 39 -9.97 15.25 -2.45
C LEU A 39 -10.84 16.43 -2.93
N PHE A 40 -10.62 16.95 -4.14
CA PHE A 40 -11.35 18.12 -4.65
C PHE A 40 -12.73 17.81 -5.25
N ARG A 41 -13.11 16.53 -5.35
CA ARG A 41 -14.43 16.14 -5.91
C ARG A 41 -15.52 15.96 -4.86
N GLU A 42 -15.16 15.85 -3.58
CA GLU A 42 -16.06 15.40 -2.51
C GLU A 42 -16.03 16.29 -1.26
N SER A 43 -15.70 17.57 -1.45
CA SER A 43 -15.75 18.59 -0.40
C SER A 43 -17.19 19.03 -0.11
N GLN A 44 -18.05 18.13 0.36
CA GLN A 44 -19.36 18.51 0.92
C GLN A 44 -19.86 17.69 2.12
N LYS A 45 -19.03 16.89 2.81
CA LYS A 45 -19.47 16.33 4.10
C LYS A 45 -18.30 16.06 5.04
N ASP A 46 -18.30 16.74 6.18
CA ASP A 46 -17.27 16.85 7.23
C ASP A 46 -16.81 15.54 7.92
N ARG A 47 -16.97 14.35 7.32
CA ARG A 47 -16.65 13.08 7.98
C ARG A 47 -15.44 12.32 7.44
N ASP A 48 -15.00 12.57 6.21
CA ASP A 48 -13.98 11.70 5.59
C ASP A 48 -12.56 12.29 5.54
N LEU A 49 -12.36 13.55 5.94
CA LEU A 49 -11.05 14.21 5.87
C LEU A 49 -9.97 13.45 6.64
N THR A 50 -10.30 12.83 7.77
CA THR A 50 -9.34 12.11 8.63
C THR A 50 -8.92 10.78 8.01
N SER A 51 -9.88 9.98 7.52
CA SER A 51 -9.62 8.69 6.88
C SER A 51 -8.80 8.86 5.60
N PHE A 52 -9.09 9.90 4.80
CA PHE A 52 -8.33 10.21 3.59
C PHE A 52 -6.91 10.67 3.88
N GLN A 53 -6.72 11.53 4.90
CA GLN A 53 -5.38 11.95 5.31
C GLN A 53 -4.57 10.76 5.82
N PHE A 54 -5.17 9.90 6.63
CA PHE A 54 -4.53 8.68 7.11
C PHE A 54 -4.09 7.78 5.95
N LEU A 55 -4.97 7.52 4.97
CA LEU A 55 -4.65 6.68 3.82
C LEU A 55 -3.53 7.28 2.95
N ARG A 56 -3.57 8.60 2.72
CA ARG A 56 -2.52 9.33 1.99
C ARG A 56 -1.18 9.24 2.70
N HIS A 57 -1.16 9.49 4.00
CA HIS A 57 0.08 9.43 4.78
C HIS A 57 0.63 7.99 4.82
N ALA A 58 -0.21 7.00 5.07
CA ALA A 58 0.17 5.59 5.08
C ALA A 58 0.76 5.14 3.73
N GLY A 59 0.11 5.47 2.60
CA GLY A 59 0.62 5.11 1.28
C GLY A 59 1.91 5.85 0.92
N SER A 60 2.02 7.14 1.24
CA SER A 60 3.26 7.88 1.02
C SER A 60 4.43 7.33 1.86
N ALA A 61 4.18 6.99 3.13
CA ALA A 61 5.17 6.38 4.00
C ALA A 61 5.65 5.02 3.47
N LEU A 62 4.74 4.20 2.94
CA LEU A 62 5.07 2.93 2.30
C LEU A 62 5.98 3.13 1.07
N ILE A 63 5.66 4.09 0.19
CA ILE A 63 6.46 4.37 -1.01
C ILE A 63 7.88 4.81 -0.63
N TYR A 64 8.01 5.74 0.34
CA TYR A 64 9.32 6.19 0.80
C TYR A 64 10.10 5.07 1.49
N PHE A 65 9.43 4.24 2.30
CA PHE A 65 10.06 3.11 2.97
C PHE A 65 10.64 2.10 1.97
N VAL A 66 9.84 1.70 0.97
CA VAL A 66 10.30 0.76 -0.07
C VAL A 66 11.40 1.41 -0.92
N GLY A 67 11.23 2.65 -1.34
CA GLY A 67 12.23 3.38 -2.13
C GLY A 67 13.57 3.49 -1.39
N LEU A 68 13.53 3.78 -0.08
CA LEU A 68 14.71 3.82 0.77
C LEU A 68 15.37 2.43 0.88
N ALA A 69 14.61 1.38 1.14
CA ALA A 69 15.15 0.03 1.26
C ALA A 69 15.81 -0.45 -0.05
N VAL A 70 15.20 -0.13 -1.20
CA VAL A 70 15.77 -0.43 -2.53
C VAL A 70 17.01 0.42 -2.79
N ALA A 71 17.00 1.71 -2.47
CA ALA A 71 18.18 2.59 -2.63
C ALA A 71 19.37 2.10 -1.79
N LEU A 72 19.13 1.69 -0.53
CA LEU A 72 20.15 1.11 0.35
C LEU A 72 20.72 -0.21 -0.20
N SER A 73 19.90 -1.00 -0.92
CA SER A 73 20.35 -2.27 -1.50
C SER A 73 21.42 -2.09 -2.62
N GLN A 74 21.47 -0.92 -3.25
CA GLN A 74 22.46 -0.60 -4.29
C GLN A 74 23.85 -0.30 -3.73
N ILE A 75 23.93 0.24 -2.51
CA ILE A 75 25.21 0.58 -1.87
C ILE A 75 25.87 -0.72 -1.39
N PRO A 76 27.06 -1.12 -1.87
CA PRO A 76 27.68 -2.39 -1.50
C PRO A 76 27.80 -2.60 0.01
N SER A 77 28.15 -1.54 0.75
CA SER A 77 28.29 -1.56 2.21
C SER A 77 26.98 -1.71 2.97
N MET A 78 25.86 -1.24 2.40
CA MET A 78 24.52 -1.24 3.04
C MET A 78 23.55 -2.24 2.40
N ARG A 79 24.01 -3.00 1.41
CA ARG A 79 23.19 -3.92 0.62
C ARG A 79 22.42 -4.90 1.49
N THR A 80 23.12 -5.51 2.43
CA THR A 80 22.54 -6.48 3.38
C THR A 80 21.45 -5.86 4.24
N MET A 81 21.62 -4.60 4.67
CA MET A 81 20.59 -3.90 5.43
C MET A 81 19.36 -3.63 4.58
N GLY A 82 19.53 -3.13 3.34
CA GLY A 82 18.43 -2.91 2.40
C GLY A 82 17.62 -4.19 2.13
N HIS A 83 18.29 -5.31 1.88
CA HIS A 83 17.61 -6.60 1.70
C HIS A 83 16.94 -7.11 2.97
N SER A 84 17.54 -6.90 4.14
CA SER A 84 16.94 -7.30 5.43
C SER A 84 15.68 -6.50 5.73
N LEU A 85 15.65 -5.20 5.40
CA LEU A 85 14.44 -4.37 5.51
C LEU A 85 13.32 -4.88 4.62
N LEU A 86 13.63 -5.23 3.35
CA LEU A 86 12.66 -5.79 2.43
C LEU A 86 12.16 -7.17 2.88
N ALA A 87 13.06 -8.02 3.38
CA ALA A 87 12.70 -9.33 3.92
C ALA A 87 11.76 -9.21 5.13
N GLY A 88 12.09 -8.32 6.08
CA GLY A 88 11.23 -8.03 7.23
C GLY A 88 9.89 -7.42 6.83
N ALA A 89 9.85 -6.55 5.83
CA ALA A 89 8.62 -5.98 5.27
C ALA A 89 7.71 -7.06 4.68
N GLY A 90 8.28 -8.13 4.11
CA GLY A 90 7.52 -9.29 3.64
C GLY A 90 6.76 -9.98 4.78
N ILE A 91 7.43 -10.24 5.89
CA ILE A 91 6.79 -10.83 7.09
C ILE A 91 5.72 -9.90 7.66
N LEU A 92 6.02 -8.60 7.78
CA LEU A 92 5.05 -7.60 8.25
C LEU A 92 3.82 -7.53 7.35
N SER A 93 3.98 -7.67 6.04
CA SER A 93 2.87 -7.68 5.08
C SER A 93 1.91 -8.85 5.33
N VAL A 94 2.45 -10.02 5.69
CA VAL A 94 1.63 -11.19 6.06
C VAL A 94 0.85 -10.89 7.33
N VAL A 95 1.49 -10.37 8.38
CA VAL A 95 0.83 -10.05 9.66
C VAL A 95 -0.30 -9.03 9.47
N ILE A 96 -0.04 -7.97 8.69
CA ILE A 96 -1.05 -6.95 8.35
C ILE A 96 -2.19 -7.58 7.55
N GLY A 97 -1.89 -8.45 6.60
CA GLY A 97 -2.89 -9.17 5.81
C GLY A 97 -3.79 -10.07 6.66
N LEU A 98 -3.21 -10.79 7.63
CA LEU A 98 -3.95 -11.61 8.58
C LEU A 98 -4.83 -10.76 9.48
N ALA A 99 -4.33 -9.62 9.98
CA ALA A 99 -5.12 -8.68 10.77
C ALA A 99 -6.30 -8.10 9.96
N ALA A 100 -6.12 -7.86 8.67
CA ALA A 100 -7.16 -7.35 7.77
C ALA A 100 -8.15 -8.43 7.30
N GLN A 101 -7.87 -9.72 7.52
CA GLN A 101 -8.62 -10.84 6.95
C GLN A 101 -10.12 -10.78 7.28
N GLN A 102 -10.47 -10.52 8.54
CA GLN A 102 -11.87 -10.47 8.96
C GLN A 102 -12.63 -9.30 8.32
N SER A 103 -12.02 -8.12 8.30
CA SER A 103 -12.62 -6.91 7.70
C SER A 103 -12.83 -7.07 6.20
N LEU A 104 -11.84 -7.63 5.50
CA LEU A 104 -11.95 -7.94 4.08
C LEU A 104 -13.01 -9.02 3.83
N GLY A 105 -13.03 -10.07 4.65
CA GLY A 105 -14.05 -11.12 4.59
C GLY A 105 -15.48 -10.57 4.70
N ASN A 106 -15.72 -9.69 5.68
CA ASN A 106 -17.00 -9.02 5.87
C ASN A 106 -17.38 -8.14 4.67
N LEU A 107 -16.42 -7.40 4.10
CA LEU A 107 -16.65 -6.58 2.90
C LEU A 107 -17.06 -7.46 1.71
N PHE A 108 -16.34 -8.55 1.47
CA PHE A 108 -16.67 -9.49 0.40
C PHE A 108 -18.03 -10.15 0.63
N SER A 109 -18.36 -10.55 1.86
CA SER A 109 -19.70 -11.06 2.19
C SER A 109 -20.79 -10.05 1.85
N GLY A 110 -20.60 -8.77 2.16
CA GLY A 110 -21.52 -7.70 1.77
C GLY A 110 -21.70 -7.60 0.25
N ILE A 111 -20.60 -7.59 -0.50
CA ILE A 111 -20.63 -7.56 -1.98
C ILE A 111 -21.38 -8.79 -2.53
N MET A 112 -21.10 -9.99 -2.00
CA MET A 112 -21.76 -11.22 -2.42
C MET A 112 -23.27 -11.18 -2.16
N ILE A 113 -23.71 -10.65 -1.01
CA ILE A 113 -25.13 -10.48 -0.71
C ILE A 113 -25.79 -9.56 -1.75
N VAL A 114 -25.13 -8.45 -2.13
CA VAL A 114 -25.68 -7.51 -3.11
C VAL A 114 -25.77 -8.12 -4.52
N ILE A 115 -24.73 -8.82 -4.96
CA ILE A 115 -24.64 -9.40 -6.31
C ILE A 115 -25.60 -10.58 -6.46
N PHE A 116 -25.54 -11.54 -5.53
CA PHE A 116 -26.28 -12.80 -5.63
C PHE A 116 -27.68 -12.71 -5.03
N ARG A 117 -27.96 -11.67 -4.22
CA ARG A 117 -29.25 -11.45 -3.54
C ARG A 117 -29.83 -12.74 -2.93
N PRO A 118 -29.10 -13.44 -2.04
CA PRO A 118 -29.56 -14.69 -1.44
C PRO A 118 -30.83 -14.51 -0.57
N PHE A 119 -31.10 -13.27 -0.14
CA PHE A 119 -32.31 -12.85 0.57
C PHE A 119 -32.62 -11.40 0.17
N ARG A 120 -33.89 -11.02 0.31
CA ARG A 120 -34.43 -9.69 -0.02
C ARG A 120 -34.92 -8.98 1.24
N ILE A 121 -35.14 -7.68 1.13
CA ILE A 121 -35.72 -6.86 2.20
C ILE A 121 -37.11 -7.42 2.54
N ASN A 122 -37.40 -7.54 3.84
CA ASN A 122 -38.58 -8.19 4.43
C ASN A 122 -38.60 -9.72 4.38
N ASP A 123 -37.54 -10.40 3.91
CA ASP A 123 -37.46 -11.86 4.06
C ASP A 123 -37.26 -12.22 5.53
N ARG A 124 -37.99 -13.23 6.01
CA ARG A 124 -37.74 -13.83 7.34
C ARG A 124 -36.59 -14.82 7.22
N ILE A 125 -35.51 -14.55 7.94
CA ILE A 125 -34.31 -15.41 7.95
C ILE A 125 -33.95 -15.81 9.38
N THR A 126 -33.25 -16.94 9.52
CA THR A 126 -32.75 -17.42 10.81
C THR A 126 -31.23 -17.60 10.73
N ILE A 127 -30.49 -16.93 11.59
CA ILE A 127 -29.02 -16.97 11.66
C ILE A 127 -28.65 -17.39 13.08
N GLN A 128 -27.91 -18.50 13.23
CA GLN A 128 -27.41 -18.98 14.53
C GLN A 128 -28.48 -18.98 15.64
N ASN A 129 -29.68 -19.52 15.35
CA ASN A 129 -30.86 -19.56 16.22
C ASN A 129 -31.58 -18.22 16.52
N ILE A 130 -31.22 -17.13 15.83
CA ILE A 130 -31.93 -15.85 15.92
C ILE A 130 -32.76 -15.68 14.65
N SER A 131 -34.08 -15.54 14.80
CA SER A 131 -35.01 -15.30 13.68
C SER A 131 -35.46 -13.84 13.65
N GLY A 132 -35.44 -13.23 12.47
CA GLY A 132 -35.87 -11.85 12.25
C GLY A 132 -36.24 -11.58 10.80
N PHE A 133 -36.70 -10.36 10.52
CA PHE A 133 -36.89 -9.88 9.16
C PHE A 133 -35.65 -9.10 8.71
N VAL A 134 -35.30 -9.17 7.43
CA VAL A 134 -34.22 -8.38 6.85
C VAL A 134 -34.70 -6.93 6.65
N GLU A 135 -33.99 -5.99 7.27
CA GLU A 135 -34.22 -4.53 7.18
C GLU A 135 -33.15 -3.83 6.34
#